data_AF-A0A7V9HGQ8-F1
#
_entry.id   AF-A0A7V9HGQ8-F1
#
_cell.length_a   1.000
_cell.length_b   1.000
_cell.length_c   1.000
_cell.angle_alpha   90.00
_cell.angle_beta   90.00
_cell.angle_gamma   90.00
#
_symmetry.space_group_name_H-M   'P 1'
#
loop_
_entity.id
_entity.type
_entity.pdbx_description
1 polymer ?
#
loop_
_entity_poly.entity_id
_entity_poly.type
_entity_poly.pdbx_seq_one_letter_code
_entity_poly.pdbx_strand_id
1 'polypeptide(L)'
;MENRTWLLALVIVIWIVAQFGLAGWALRDLWQRPRVRGDNKVVWALMILMLPVVGPLVYSSFGPTSFLPRPGRPRPPVSDPEDHS
;
A
#
# COMPACT_ATOMS: atom_id res chain seq x y z
N MET A 1 -9.21 15.00 13.25
CA MET A 1 -9.26 14.13 12.05
C MET A 1 -7.94 14.18 11.31
N GLU A 2 -7.38 15.38 11.07
CA GLU A 2 -6.08 15.61 10.40
C GLU A 2 -4.90 14.78 10.97
N ASN A 3 -4.71 14.84 12.30
CA ASN A 3 -3.58 14.22 13.00
C ASN A 3 -3.51 12.69 12.84
N ARG A 4 -4.67 12.03 12.80
CA ARG A 4 -4.75 10.57 12.66
C ARG A 4 -4.33 10.11 11.27
N THR A 5 -4.64 10.89 10.24
CA THR A 5 -4.21 10.63 8.85
C THR A 5 -2.69 10.77 8.73
N TRP A 6 -2.11 11.80 9.34
CA TRP A 6 -0.66 12.01 9.37
C TRP A 6 0.08 10.89 10.13
N LEU A 7 -0.46 10.45 11.27
CA LEU A 7 0.10 9.31 12.02
C LEU A 7 0.10 8.03 11.18
N LEU A 8 -1.02 7.73 10.49
CA LEU A 8 -1.10 6.57 9.59
C LEU A 8 -0.09 6.66 8.44
N ALA A 9 0.00 7.83 7.79
CA ALA A 9 0.97 8.05 6.73
C ALA A 9 2.42 7.84 7.20
N LEU A 10 2.76 8.33 8.39
CA LEU A 10 4.09 8.17 8.98
C LEU A 10 4.42 6.71 9.26
N VAL A 11 3.47 5.95 9.83
CA VAL A 11 3.63 4.51 10.06
C VAL A 11 3.85 3.76 8.74
N ILE A 12 3.08 4.08 7.70
CA ILE A 12 3.23 3.47 6.37
C ILE A 12 4.61 3.77 5.79
N VAL A 13 5.08 5.01 5.85
CA VAL A 13 6.41 5.40 5.35
C VAL A 13 7.52 4.64 6.08
N ILE A 14 7.47 4.59 7.41
CA ILE A 14 8.45 3.84 8.21
C ILE A 14 8.42 2.36 7.85
N TRP A 15 7.23 1.78 7.69
CA TRP A 15 7.05 0.39 7.30
C TRP A 15 7.65 0.09 5.92
N ILE A 16 7.42 0.97 4.94
CA ILE A 16 8.00 0.88 3.60
C ILE A 16 9.53 0.94 3.69
N VAL A 17 10.09 1.93 4.38
CA VAL A 17 11.54 2.07 4.54
C VAL A 17 12.16 0.84 5.19
N ALA A 18 11.53 0.28 6.22
CA ALA A 18 11.98 -0.94 6.86
C ALA A 18 11.98 -2.13 5.89
N GLN A 19 10.89 -2.34 5.15
CA GLN A 19 10.78 -3.45 4.20
C GLN A 19 11.80 -3.36 3.07
N PHE A 20 11.90 -2.21 2.41
CA PHE A 20 12.84 -2.04 1.30
C PHE A 20 14.30 -1.97 1.78
N GLY A 21 14.55 -1.41 2.96
CA GLY A 21 15.87 -1.41 3.60
C GLY A 21 16.34 -2.82 3.94
N LEU A 22 15.48 -3.64 4.57
CA LEU A 22 15.79 -5.05 4.84
C LEU A 22 15.96 -5.85 3.55
N ALA A 23 15.11 -5.65 2.55
CA ALA A 23 15.21 -6.35 1.27
C ALA A 23 16.55 -6.04 0.57
N GLY A 24 16.95 -4.76 0.54
CA GLY A 24 18.24 -4.34 -0.02
C GLY A 24 19.43 -4.90 0.78
N TRP A 25 19.34 -4.91 2.12
CA TRP A 25 20.36 -5.49 2.98
C TRP A 25 20.49 -7.01 2.79
N ALA A 26 19.36 -7.73 2.68
CA ALA A 26 19.34 -9.16 2.42
C ALA A 26 19.87 -9.50 1.02
N LEU A 27 19.56 -8.70 -0.01
CA LEU A 27 20.16 -8.84 -1.33
C LEU A 27 21.69 -8.62 -1.28
N ARG A 28 22.16 -7.64 -0.50
CA ARG A 28 23.59 -7.39 -0.31
C ARG A 28 24.28 -8.57 0.37
N ASP A 29 23.70 -9.10 1.45
CA ASP A 29 24.22 -10.29 2.13
C ASP A 29 24.25 -11.50 1.19
N LEU A 30 23.21 -11.69 0.37
CA LEU A 30 23.13 -12.74 -0.64
C LEU A 30 24.24 -12.61 -1.70
N TRP A 31 24.53 -11.38 -2.13
CA TRP A 31 25.60 -11.08 -3.09
C TRP A 31 26.98 -11.36 -2.49
N GLN A 32 27.20 -11.00 -1.22
CA GLN A 32 28.49 -11.15 -0.54
C GLN A 32 28.82 -12.62 -0.24
N ARG A 33 27.84 -13.51 -0.15
CA ARG A 33 28.06 -14.94 0.13
C ARG A 33 28.41 -15.72 -1.15
N PRO A 34 29.55 -16.47 -1.18
CA PRO A 34 29.94 -17.28 -2.34
C PRO A 34 28.91 -18.39 -2.63
N ARG A 35 28.37 -19.01 -1.57
CA ARG A 35 27.47 -20.16 -1.63
C ARG A 35 26.31 -19.97 -0.66
N VAL A 36 25.09 -20.11 -1.16
CA VAL A 36 23.85 -19.94 -0.38
C VAL A 36 23.19 -21.31 -0.21
N ARG A 37 22.45 -21.53 0.87
CA ARG A 37 21.80 -22.83 1.14
C ARG A 37 20.89 -23.20 -0.04
N GLY A 38 21.24 -24.28 -0.75
CA GLY A 38 20.55 -24.77 -1.95
C GLY A 38 21.16 -24.40 -3.31
N ASP A 39 22.34 -23.75 -3.36
CA ASP A 39 23.08 -23.31 -4.57
C ASP A 39 22.29 -22.40 -5.55
N ASN A 40 21.04 -22.05 -5.24
CA ASN A 40 20.18 -21.23 -6.10
C ASN A 40 19.98 -19.81 -5.55
N LYS A 41 20.90 -18.90 -5.88
CA LYS A 41 20.81 -17.47 -5.51
C LYS A 41 19.58 -16.78 -6.09
N VAL A 42 19.10 -17.22 -7.25
CA VAL A 42 17.95 -16.61 -7.93
C VAL A 42 16.68 -16.80 -7.10
N VAL A 43 16.44 -18.00 -6.57
CA VAL A 43 15.27 -18.28 -5.71
C VAL A 43 15.26 -17.41 -4.45
N TRP A 44 16.42 -17.26 -3.80
CA TRP A 44 16.54 -16.40 -2.62
C TRP A 44 16.30 -14.93 -2.93
N ALA A 45 16.86 -14.41 -4.02
CA ALA A 45 16.60 -13.05 -4.46
C ALA A 45 15.11 -12.82 -4.75
N LEU A 46 14.46 -13.79 -5.41
CA LEU A 46 13.04 -13.72 -5.75
C LEU A 46 12.17 -13.75 -4.50
N MET A 47 12.48 -14.60 -3.51
CA MET A 47 11.80 -14.59 -2.21
C MET A 47 11.92 -13.26 -1.48
N ILE A 48 13.13 -12.68 -1.42
CA ILE A 48 13.38 -11.39 -0.76
C ILE A 48 12.57 -10.27 -1.42
N LEU A 49 12.50 -10.26 -2.76
CA LEU A 49 11.75 -9.26 -3.53
C LEU A 49 10.23 -9.48 -3.48
N MET A 50 9.78 -10.72 -3.32
CA MET A 50 8.35 -11.04 -3.31
C MET A 50 7.70 -10.68 -1.96
N LEU A 51 8.44 -10.76 -0.85
CA LEU A 51 7.96 -10.46 0.50
C LEU A 51 7.24 -9.10 0.63
N PRO A 52 7.80 -7.95 0.17
CA PRO A 52 7.13 -6.66 0.25
C PRO A 52 5.91 -6.52 -0.68
N VAL A 53 5.81 -7.36 -1.71
CA VAL A 53 4.73 -7.33 -2.72
C VAL A 53 3.53 -8.17 -2.29
N VAL A 54 3.75 -9.26 -1.55
CA VAL A 54 2.69 -10.17 -1.09
C VAL A 54 1.65 -9.44 -0.23
N GLY A 55 2.06 -8.56 0.68
CA GLY A 55 1.14 -7.82 1.55
C GLY A 55 0.11 -6.98 0.77
N PRO A 56 0.54 -6.08 -0.14
CA PRO A 56 -0.34 -5.35 -1.04
C PRO A 56 -1.20 -6.24 -1.93
N LEU A 57 -0.65 -7.36 -2.43
CA LEU A 57 -1.39 -8.31 -3.27
C LEU A 57 -2.51 -9.03 -2.51
N VAL A 58 -2.23 -9.42 -1.27
CA VAL A 58 -3.23 -10.00 -0.36
C VAL A 58 -4.29 -8.94 -0.06
N TYR A 59 -3.90 -7.71 0.31
CA TYR A 59 -4.87 -6.66 0.56
C TYR A 59 -5.72 -6.31 -0.68
N SER A 60 -5.15 -6.29 -1.88
CA SER A 60 -5.90 -6.01 -3.11
C SER A 60 -6.84 -7.15 -3.50
N SER A 61 -6.46 -8.40 -3.27
CA SER A 61 -7.33 -9.57 -3.49
C SER A 61 -8.46 -9.66 -2.47
N PHE A 62 -8.25 -9.19 -1.23
CA PHE A 62 -9.30 -9.02 -0.22
C PHE A 62 -9.93 -7.61 -0.22
N GLY A 63 -9.55 -6.76 -1.18
CA GLY A 63 -9.93 -5.35 -1.22
C GLY A 63 -11.40 -5.16 -1.58
N PRO A 64 -11.97 -3.97 -1.26
CA PRO A 64 -13.40 -3.74 -1.39
C PRO A 64 -13.85 -3.89 -2.85
N THR A 65 -14.82 -4.76 -3.09
CA THR A 65 -15.59 -4.88 -4.34
C THR A 65 -16.36 -3.60 -4.70
N SER A 66 -16.32 -2.55 -3.87
CA SER A 66 -17.08 -1.32 -4.02
C SER A 66 -16.29 -0.22 -4.76
N PHE A 67 -16.04 -0.44 -6.06
CA PHE A 67 -15.88 0.64 -7.03
C PHE A 67 -17.25 1.25 -7.43
N LEU A 68 -18.25 1.22 -6.53
CA LEU A 68 -19.58 1.72 -6.86
C LEU A 68 -19.61 3.24 -6.74
N PRO A 69 -20.05 3.96 -7.80
CA PRO A 69 -20.36 5.39 -7.72
C PRO A 69 -21.35 5.59 -6.59
N ARG A 70 -21.08 6.52 -5.66
CA ARG A 70 -21.99 6.85 -4.56
C ARG A 70 -23.32 7.36 -5.14
N PRO A 71 -24.42 6.59 -5.16
CA PRO A 71 -25.67 7.06 -5.73
C PRO A 71 -26.34 7.98 -4.72
N GLY A 72 -26.82 9.14 -5.17
CA GLY A 72 -27.76 9.95 -4.39
C GLY A 72 -27.15 11.07 -3.56
N ARG A 73 -26.34 11.95 -4.16
CA ARG A 73 -26.23 13.32 -3.61
C ARG A 73 -27.56 14.03 -3.95
N PRO A 74 -28.41 14.40 -2.98
CA PRO A 74 -29.62 15.16 -3.27
C PRO A 74 -29.21 16.49 -3.90
N ARG A 75 -29.81 16.84 -5.04
CA ARG A 75 -29.62 18.15 -5.68
C ARG A 75 -30.21 19.19 -4.71
N PRO A 76 -29.48 20.26 -4.33
CA PRO A 76 -30.03 21.29 -3.46
C PRO A 76 -31.36 21.81 -4.04
N PRO A 77 -32.38 22.09 -3.21
CA PRO A 77 -33.59 22.72 -3.69
C PRO A 77 -33.20 24.05 -4.36
N VAL A 78 -33.65 24.23 -5.59
CA VAL A 78 -33.55 25.52 -6.27
C VAL A 78 -34.41 26.48 -5.46
N SER A 79 -33.78 27.42 -4.74
CA SER A 79 -34.48 28.55 -4.15
C SER A 79 -34.83 29.49 -5.29
N ASP A 80 -36.06 29.39 -5.79
CA ASP A 80 -36.59 30.35 -6.75
C ASP A 80 -36.64 31.74 -6.10
N PRO A 81 -36.07 32.79 -6.73
CA PRO A 81 -35.94 34.12 -6.13
C PRO A 81 -37.27 34.92 -6.02
N GLU A 82 -38.44 34.28 -6.12
CA GLU A 82 -39.73 34.97 -6.25
C GLU A 82 -40.56 35.04 -4.94
N ASP A 83 -40.06 34.57 -3.78
CA ASP A 83 -40.82 34.58 -2.51
C ASP A 83 -40.57 35.81 -1.61
N HIS A 84 -40.34 36.98 -2.21
CA HIS A 84 -40.25 38.25 -1.50
C HIS A 84 -41.12 39.30 -2.20
N SER A 85 -42.44 39.17 -2.04
CA SER A 85 -43.44 40.22 -2.31
C SER A 85 -43.89 40.88 -1.02
#